data_AF-A0AAW0FTC8-F1
#
_entry.id   AF-A0AAW0FTC8-F1
#
_cell.length_a   1.000
_cell.length_b   1.000
_cell.length_c   1.000
_cell.angle_alpha   90.00
_cell.angle_beta   90.00
_cell.angle_gamma   90.00
#
_symmetry.space_group_name_H-M   'P 1'
#
loop_
_entity.id
_entity.type
_entity.pdbx_description
1 polymer ?
#
loop_
_entity_poly.entity_id
_entity_poly.type
_entity_poly.pdbx_seq_one_letter_code
_entity_poly.pdbx_strand_id
1 'polypeptide(L)'
;MKNENDCFQNLNRNKENFSLISAIITGSFYPNIARVQLPDPKYFQSSAGAVELDADVRQTKFWIRNDDFMNKLHDGQDLTGTLPATRVFIHPSSLLFSNNDTKVDNLVLEQFTNEDGSIDMEKARSSYKADLTPQVPGANSNFLRTSFVVYGSSHHTSKLFIRDVTPTTTLSTLLFGGNISYDMSSHVNTGKTSPGLILDGWMPIRTWCKNGVLIKRLRMLVDQTIEQKLANPGHSAKQLDASDSSDDIIAVVNKVLQLSNK
;
A
#
# COMPACT_ATOMS: atom_id res chain seq x y z
N MET A 1 13.03 20.17 39.43
CA MET A 1 12.16 19.32 38.60
C MET A 1 11.99 20.01 37.25
N LYS A 2 12.87 19.73 36.28
CA LYS A 2 12.62 20.17 34.90
C LYS A 2 11.39 19.38 34.41
N ASN A 3 10.42 20.10 33.86
CA ASN A 3 9.07 19.64 33.53
C ASN A 3 9.04 18.29 32.83
N GLU A 4 8.53 17.24 33.49
CA GLU A 4 8.25 15.94 32.85
C GLU A 4 7.34 16.11 31.62
N ASN A 5 6.44 17.10 31.64
CA ASN A 5 5.56 17.46 30.53
C ASN A 5 6.32 17.81 29.23
N ASP A 6 7.51 18.41 29.33
CA ASP A 6 8.33 18.79 28.17
C ASP A 6 9.02 17.56 27.53
N CYS A 7 9.37 16.56 28.35
CA CYS A 7 9.90 15.29 27.88
C CYS A 7 8.85 14.49 27.06
N PHE A 8 7.61 14.43 27.55
CA PHE A 8 6.53 13.74 26.85
C PHE A 8 6.15 14.39 25.52
N GLN A 9 6.24 15.72 25.42
CA GLN A 9 6.02 16.43 24.15
C GLN A 9 7.12 16.12 23.12
N ASN A 10 8.38 16.06 23.55
CA ASN A 10 9.50 15.70 22.69
C ASN A 10 9.41 14.28 22.13
N LEU A 11 8.95 13.30 22.92
CA LEU A 11 8.73 11.92 22.46
C LEU A 11 7.64 11.82 21.38
N ASN A 12 6.62 12.70 21.45
CA ASN A 12 5.50 12.73 20.52
C ASN A 12 5.69 13.70 19.33
N ARG A 13 6.93 14.12 19.04
CA ARG A 13 7.27 15.06 17.95
C ARG A 13 6.73 14.68 16.57
N ASN A 14 6.55 13.38 16.30
CA ASN A 14 6.12 12.86 15.00
C ASN A 14 4.64 12.40 14.97
N LYS A 15 3.81 12.76 15.95
CA LYS A 15 2.42 12.26 16.09
C LYS A 15 1.51 12.52 14.88
N GLU A 16 1.80 13.57 14.10
CA GLU A 16 0.99 13.97 12.94
C GLU A 16 1.49 13.36 11.63
N ASN A 17 2.65 12.69 11.64
CA ASN A 17 3.22 12.08 10.46
C ASN A 17 2.64 10.68 10.23
N PHE A 18 1.51 10.63 9.55
CA PHE A 18 0.81 9.38 9.22
C PHE A 18 1.64 8.39 8.39
N SER A 19 2.60 8.86 7.58
CA SER A 19 3.47 7.96 6.81
C SER A 19 4.48 7.25 7.67
N LEU A 20 5.00 7.93 8.68
CA LEU A 20 5.88 7.29 9.66
C LEU A 20 5.10 6.28 10.48
N ILE A 21 3.91 6.65 10.96
CA ILE A 21 3.04 5.77 11.75
C ILE A 21 2.63 4.53 10.92
N SER A 22 2.21 4.71 9.67
CA SER A 22 1.87 3.58 8.79
C SER A 22 3.09 2.70 8.50
N ALA A 23 4.28 3.28 8.38
CA ALA A 23 5.51 2.51 8.21
C ALA A 23 5.87 1.69 9.45
N ILE A 24 5.69 2.25 10.66
CA ILE A 24 5.86 1.52 11.93
C ILE A 24 4.85 0.37 12.04
N ILE A 25 3.58 0.62 11.71
CA ILE A 25 2.53 -0.42 11.67
C ILE A 25 2.92 -1.51 10.67
N THR A 26 3.44 -1.13 9.50
CA THR A 26 3.91 -2.08 8.48
C THR A 26 5.01 -2.98 9.02
N GLY A 27 6.02 -2.42 9.69
CA GLY A 27 7.08 -3.23 10.30
C GLY A 27 6.59 -4.12 11.45
N SER A 28 5.60 -3.65 12.21
CA SER A 28 5.06 -4.39 13.36
C SER A 28 4.23 -5.60 12.96
N PHE A 29 3.46 -5.48 11.88
CA PHE A 29 2.59 -6.55 11.38
C PHE A 29 3.20 -7.35 10.24
N TYR A 30 4.41 -7.03 9.77
CA TYR A 30 5.09 -7.86 8.79
C TYR A 30 5.30 -9.29 9.34
N PRO A 31 4.97 -10.38 8.60
CA PRO A 31 4.75 -10.48 7.14
C PRO A 31 3.30 -10.32 6.65
N ASN A 32 2.35 -9.87 7.49
CA ASN A 32 0.93 -9.72 7.14
C ASN A 32 0.67 -8.51 6.23
N ILE A 33 1.01 -8.67 4.96
CA ILE A 33 0.82 -7.65 3.93
C ILE A 33 0.06 -8.21 2.73
N ALA A 34 -0.79 -7.36 2.15
CA ALA A 34 -1.55 -7.62 0.95
C ALA A 34 -1.16 -6.61 -0.15
N ARG A 35 -0.94 -7.11 -1.37
CA ARG A 35 -0.81 -6.28 -2.57
C ARG A 35 -2.19 -5.91 -3.09
N VAL A 36 -2.39 -4.62 -3.35
CA VAL A 36 -3.59 -4.09 -3.98
C VAL A 36 -3.41 -4.14 -5.49
N GLN A 37 -4.39 -4.70 -6.18
CA GLN A 37 -4.49 -4.65 -7.63
C GLN A 37 -5.76 -3.92 -7.99
N LEU A 38 -5.58 -2.74 -8.59
CA LEU A 38 -6.68 -1.92 -9.07
C LEU A 38 -7.28 -2.51 -10.34
N PRO A 39 -8.58 -2.32 -10.57
CA PRO A 39 -9.21 -2.64 -11.84
C PRO A 39 -8.61 -1.81 -12.98
N ASP A 40 -8.62 -2.38 -14.18
CA ASP A 40 -8.23 -1.63 -15.37
C ASP A 40 -9.27 -0.55 -15.67
N PRO A 41 -8.84 0.66 -16.11
CA PRO A 41 -9.75 1.73 -16.45
C PRO A 41 -10.67 1.30 -17.61
N LYS A 42 -11.95 1.65 -17.51
CA LYS A 42 -12.94 1.37 -18.55
C LYS A 42 -13.12 2.61 -19.41
N TYR A 43 -13.30 2.44 -20.72
CA TYR A 43 -13.51 3.54 -21.65
C TYR A 43 -14.85 3.39 -22.36
N PHE A 44 -15.60 4.49 -22.46
CA PHE A 44 -16.83 4.58 -23.24
C PHE A 44 -16.60 5.41 -24.50
N GLN A 45 -17.07 4.93 -25.65
CA GLN A 45 -16.95 5.66 -26.91
C GLN A 45 -18.14 6.61 -27.09
N SER A 46 -17.85 7.91 -27.04
CA SER A 46 -18.81 8.97 -27.36
C SER A 46 -18.54 9.56 -28.75
N SER A 47 -19.52 10.27 -29.31
CA SER A 47 -19.38 10.97 -30.60
C SER A 47 -18.27 12.04 -30.60
N ALA A 48 -17.81 12.48 -29.43
CA ALA A 48 -16.71 13.43 -29.26
C ALA A 48 -15.36 12.77 -28.93
N GLY A 49 -15.31 11.44 -28.82
CA GLY A 49 -14.12 10.67 -28.47
C GLY A 49 -14.36 9.64 -27.35
N ALA A 50 -13.31 8.91 -26.97
CA ALA A 50 -13.36 7.99 -25.84
C ALA A 50 -13.27 8.77 -24.52
N VAL A 51 -14.25 8.57 -23.65
CA VAL A 51 -14.27 9.12 -22.28
C VAL A 51 -13.97 7.98 -21.30
N GLU A 52 -13.03 8.21 -20.39
CA GLU A 52 -12.73 7.28 -19.31
C GLU A 52 -13.89 7.26 -18.31
N LEU A 53 -14.39 6.05 -18.03
CA LEU A 53 -15.34 5.80 -16.96
C LEU A 53 -14.57 5.36 -15.71
N ASP A 54 -14.98 5.88 -14.55
CA ASP A 54 -14.38 5.50 -13.28
C ASP A 54 -14.48 4.00 -13.05
N ALA A 55 -13.35 3.38 -12.73
CA ALA A 55 -13.29 1.95 -12.52
C ALA A 55 -13.95 1.58 -11.18
N ASP A 56 -14.85 0.59 -11.22
CA ASP A 56 -15.58 0.12 -10.04
C ASP A 56 -14.61 -0.38 -8.95
N VAL A 57 -14.54 0.38 -7.86
CA VAL A 57 -13.69 0.13 -6.68
C VAL A 57 -13.88 -1.27 -6.12
N ARG A 58 -15.08 -1.85 -6.22
CA ARG A 58 -15.41 -3.20 -5.72
C ARG A 58 -14.66 -4.29 -6.46
N GLN A 59 -14.12 -3.99 -7.63
CA GLN A 59 -13.33 -4.91 -8.45
C GLN A 59 -11.87 -4.96 -8.03
N THR A 60 -11.45 -4.12 -7.08
CA THR A 60 -10.10 -4.15 -6.48
C THR A 60 -9.82 -5.53 -5.88
N LYS A 61 -8.68 -6.10 -6.26
CA LYS A 61 -8.24 -7.43 -5.81
C LYS A 61 -7.11 -7.28 -4.81
N PHE A 62 -7.16 -8.08 -3.75
CA PHE A 62 -6.09 -8.15 -2.75
C PHE A 62 -5.39 -9.50 -2.85
N TRP A 63 -4.07 -9.49 -2.73
CA TRP A 63 -3.23 -10.68 -2.85
C TRP A 63 -2.27 -10.77 -1.67
N ILE A 64 -2.31 -11.86 -0.93
CA ILE A 64 -1.39 -12.12 0.18
C ILE A 64 -0.39 -13.22 -0.20
N ARG A 65 0.64 -13.38 0.64
CA ARG A 65 1.59 -14.49 0.54
C ARG A 65 0.87 -15.82 0.65
N ASN A 66 1.21 -16.77 -0.21
CA ASN A 66 0.76 -18.15 -0.07
C ASN A 66 1.79 -18.94 0.75
N ASP A 67 1.44 -19.32 1.98
CA ASP A 67 2.37 -20.04 2.85
C ASP A 67 2.68 -21.45 2.33
N ASP A 68 1.75 -22.11 1.62
CA ASP A 68 2.01 -23.42 0.99
C ASP A 68 3.10 -23.34 -0.09
N PHE A 69 3.11 -22.24 -0.85
CA PHE A 69 4.16 -21.98 -1.84
C PHE A 69 5.51 -21.77 -1.17
N MET A 70 5.53 -21.00 -0.07
CA MET A 70 6.76 -20.74 0.68
C MET A 70 7.35 -22.02 1.27
N ASN A 71 6.51 -22.88 1.87
CA ASN A 71 6.96 -24.15 2.43
C ASN A 71 7.57 -25.05 1.35
N LYS A 72 6.93 -25.17 0.19
CA LYS A 72 7.48 -25.94 -0.94
C LYS A 72 8.80 -25.37 -1.46
N LEU A 73 8.93 -24.03 -1.49
CA LEU A 73 10.15 -23.35 -1.90
C LEU A 73 11.30 -23.64 -0.93
N HIS A 74 11.02 -23.66 0.38
CA HIS A 74 12.01 -24.01 1.40
C HIS A 74 12.42 -25.49 1.36
N ASP A 75 11.47 -26.39 1.11
CA ASP A 75 11.71 -27.83 1.02
C ASP A 75 12.36 -28.26 -0.31
N GLY A 76 12.50 -27.32 -1.27
CA GLY A 76 13.04 -27.61 -2.60
C GLY A 76 12.17 -28.56 -3.42
N GLN A 77 10.87 -28.62 -3.12
CA GLN A 77 9.90 -29.45 -3.83
C GLN A 77 9.45 -28.79 -5.14
N ASP A 78 8.83 -29.58 -6.02
CA ASP A 78 8.27 -29.08 -7.26
C ASP A 78 7.20 -28.00 -7.00
N LEU A 79 7.46 -26.80 -7.52
CA LEU A 79 6.58 -25.63 -7.41
C LEU A 79 5.42 -25.66 -8.43
N THR A 80 5.28 -26.76 -9.18
CA THR A 80 4.33 -26.87 -10.28
C THR A 80 2.89 -26.80 -9.76
N GLY A 81 2.09 -25.89 -10.34
CA GLY A 81 0.67 -25.72 -10.01
C GLY A 81 0.34 -24.87 -8.78
N THR A 82 1.32 -24.54 -7.92
CA THR A 82 1.09 -23.63 -6.77
C THR A 82 1.55 -22.21 -7.09
N LEU A 83 0.64 -21.25 -6.93
CA LEU A 83 0.96 -19.83 -7.13
C LEU A 83 1.55 -19.21 -5.86
N PRO A 84 2.46 -18.22 -6.00
CA PRO A 84 3.11 -17.54 -4.86
C PRO A 84 2.17 -16.65 -4.05
N ALA A 85 1.02 -16.26 -4.61
CA ALA A 85 0.08 -15.36 -3.97
C ALA A 85 -1.35 -15.89 -4.04
N THR A 86 -2.11 -15.67 -2.96
CA THR A 86 -3.50 -16.10 -2.81
C THR A 86 -4.42 -14.88 -2.75
N ARG A 87 -5.57 -14.95 -3.44
CA ARG A 87 -6.56 -13.87 -3.44
C ARG A 87 -7.29 -13.81 -2.11
N VAL A 88 -7.45 -12.61 -1.56
CA VAL A 88 -8.22 -12.34 -0.34
C VAL A 88 -9.27 -11.26 -0.55
N PHE A 89 -10.22 -11.22 0.37
CA PHE A 89 -11.29 -10.24 0.42
C PHE A 89 -11.23 -9.47 1.73
N ILE A 90 -11.67 -8.22 1.73
CA ILE A 90 -11.84 -7.47 2.98
C ILE A 90 -13.09 -7.98 3.68
N HIS A 91 -12.99 -8.25 4.99
CA HIS A 91 -14.15 -8.63 5.79
C HIS A 91 -15.21 -7.51 5.81
N PRO A 92 -16.52 -7.81 5.71
CA PRO A 92 -17.57 -6.79 5.65
C PRO A 92 -17.63 -5.87 6.86
N SER A 93 -17.16 -6.30 8.03
CA SER A 93 -17.08 -5.45 9.23
C SER A 93 -15.91 -4.46 9.23
N SER A 94 -15.04 -4.48 8.21
CA SER A 94 -13.94 -3.52 8.10
C SER A 94 -14.48 -2.14 7.76
N LEU A 95 -13.87 -1.09 8.33
CA LEU A 95 -14.19 0.31 8.03
C LEU A 95 -14.03 0.67 6.53
N LEU A 96 -13.28 -0.15 5.80
CA LEU A 96 -13.02 0.02 4.38
C LEU A 96 -14.07 -0.66 3.48
N PHE A 97 -15.04 -1.37 4.06
CA PHE A 97 -16.14 -1.97 3.32
C PHE A 97 -17.27 -0.96 3.13
N SER A 98 -17.20 -0.16 2.07
CA SER A 98 -18.26 0.80 1.73
C SER A 98 -19.43 0.11 1.01
N ASN A 99 -20.57 0.03 1.69
CA ASN A 99 -21.85 -0.36 1.07
C ASN A 99 -22.47 0.77 0.22
N ASN A 100 -21.92 1.98 0.24
CA ASN A 100 -22.60 3.18 -0.25
C ASN A 100 -22.51 3.42 -1.77
N ASP A 101 -21.51 2.88 -2.48
CA ASP A 101 -21.37 3.17 -3.92
C ASP A 101 -22.50 2.56 -4.77
N THR A 102 -23.16 1.51 -4.29
CA THR A 102 -24.33 0.91 -4.99
C THR A 102 -25.54 1.83 -5.04
N LYS A 103 -25.66 2.83 -4.16
CA LYS A 103 -26.80 3.76 -4.22
C LYS A 103 -26.57 4.84 -5.27
N VAL A 104 -25.34 5.34 -5.41
CA VAL A 104 -25.04 6.44 -6.34
C VAL A 104 -25.12 5.93 -7.78
N ASP A 105 -24.51 4.79 -8.10
CA ASP A 105 -24.53 4.24 -9.46
C ASP A 105 -25.92 3.77 -9.91
N ASN A 106 -26.72 3.18 -9.01
CA ASN A 106 -28.11 2.81 -9.33
C ASN A 106 -29.02 4.03 -9.46
N LEU A 107 -28.85 5.07 -8.62
CA LEU A 107 -29.63 6.31 -8.75
C LEU A 107 -29.30 7.06 -10.04
N VAL A 108 -28.02 7.09 -10.43
CA VAL A 108 -27.56 7.72 -11.67
C VAL A 108 -28.13 6.95 -12.86
N LEU A 109 -28.00 5.62 -12.91
CA LEU A 109 -28.50 4.83 -14.04
C LEU A 109 -30.04 4.85 -14.15
N GLU A 110 -30.78 4.73 -13.04
CA GLU A 110 -32.26 4.79 -13.03
C GLU A 110 -32.80 6.18 -13.41
N GLN A 111 -32.09 7.27 -13.09
CA GLN A 111 -32.51 8.62 -13.45
C GLN A 111 -32.42 8.92 -14.95
N PHE A 112 -31.57 8.19 -15.66
CA PHE A 112 -31.33 8.33 -17.10
C PHE A 112 -31.97 7.23 -17.94
N THR A 113 -32.61 6.23 -17.34
CA THR A 113 -33.42 5.23 -18.06
C THR A 113 -34.89 5.63 -18.07
N ASN A 114 -35.49 5.70 -19.25
CA ASN A 114 -36.94 5.84 -19.42
C ASN A 114 -37.65 4.54 -19.00
N GLU A 115 -38.97 4.61 -18.81
CA GLU A 115 -39.81 3.45 -18.42
C GLU A 115 -39.75 2.27 -19.41
N ASP A 116 -39.28 2.50 -20.64
CA ASP A 116 -39.05 1.50 -21.70
C ASP A 116 -37.61 0.93 -21.71
N GLY A 117 -36.77 1.28 -20.72
CA GLY A 117 -35.39 0.81 -20.59
C GLY A 117 -34.37 1.49 -21.54
N SER A 118 -34.81 2.46 -22.35
CA SER A 118 -33.94 3.30 -23.19
C SER A 118 -33.34 4.47 -22.41
N ILE A 119 -32.14 4.91 -22.79
CA ILE A 119 -31.38 5.93 -22.04
C ILE A 119 -31.67 7.33 -22.60
N ASP A 120 -32.13 8.26 -21.77
CA ASP A 120 -32.51 9.63 -22.17
C ASP A 120 -31.29 10.57 -22.23
N MET A 121 -30.80 10.77 -23.45
CA MET A 121 -29.52 11.42 -23.71
C MET A 121 -29.52 12.94 -23.47
N GLU A 122 -30.68 13.60 -23.50
CA GLU A 122 -30.80 15.03 -23.17
C GLU A 122 -30.79 15.29 -21.66
N LYS A 123 -31.38 14.38 -20.89
CA LYS A 123 -31.42 14.43 -19.43
C LYS A 123 -30.04 14.19 -18.81
N ALA A 124 -29.28 13.24 -19.36
CA ALA A 124 -27.88 13.03 -18.99
C ALA A 124 -27.02 14.26 -19.31
N ARG A 125 -27.18 14.87 -20.48
CA ARG A 125 -26.43 16.07 -20.88
C ARG A 125 -26.70 17.28 -19.99
N SER A 126 -27.91 17.43 -19.46
CA SER A 126 -28.28 18.56 -18.60
C SER A 126 -27.79 18.38 -17.17
N SER A 127 -27.74 17.15 -16.63
CA SER A 127 -27.15 16.89 -15.31
C SER A 127 -25.63 17.09 -15.29
N TYR A 128 -24.93 16.78 -16.37
CA TYR A 128 -23.48 17.01 -16.50
C TYR A 128 -23.08 18.50 -16.68
N LYS A 129 -24.05 19.42 -16.84
CA LYS A 129 -23.77 20.86 -16.97
C LYS A 129 -23.53 21.56 -15.62
N ALA A 130 -23.76 20.89 -14.50
CA ALA A 130 -23.40 21.39 -13.18
C ALA A 130 -22.00 20.87 -12.81
N ASP A 131 -21.00 21.73 -13.04
CA ASP A 131 -19.62 21.62 -12.56
C ASP A 131 -18.79 20.45 -13.15
N LEU A 132 -18.12 20.72 -14.30
CA LEU A 132 -17.16 19.82 -14.96
C LEU A 132 -15.81 19.72 -14.22
N THR A 133 -15.75 20.10 -12.95
CA THR A 133 -14.57 19.83 -12.14
C THR A 133 -14.64 18.36 -11.74
N PRO A 134 -13.65 17.50 -12.10
CA PRO A 134 -13.61 16.14 -11.57
C PRO A 134 -13.53 16.24 -10.05
N GLN A 135 -14.64 16.01 -9.37
CA GLN A 135 -14.63 15.93 -7.92
C GLN A 135 -13.91 14.64 -7.57
N VAL A 136 -12.73 14.81 -6.99
CA VAL A 136 -11.94 13.73 -6.40
C VAL A 136 -12.90 12.95 -5.49
N PRO A 137 -13.08 11.63 -5.70
CA PRO A 137 -13.95 10.85 -4.85
C PRO A 137 -13.49 11.09 -3.41
N GLY A 138 -14.45 11.42 -2.53
CA GLY A 138 -14.19 11.94 -1.18
C GLY A 138 -13.11 11.15 -0.45
N ALA A 139 -12.44 11.80 0.51
CA ALA A 139 -11.23 11.42 1.28
C ALA A 139 -10.87 9.91 1.48
N ASN A 140 -11.83 9.00 1.36
CA ASN A 140 -11.70 7.54 1.32
C ASN A 140 -11.07 6.98 0.01
N SER A 141 -11.00 7.75 -1.09
CA SER A 141 -10.36 7.30 -2.36
C SER A 141 -8.84 7.20 -2.29
N ASN A 142 -8.21 7.80 -1.29
CA ASN A 142 -6.76 7.74 -1.09
C ASN A 142 -6.26 6.31 -0.80
N PHE A 143 -7.12 5.44 -0.24
CA PHE A 143 -6.79 4.04 0.03
C PHE A 143 -6.50 3.26 -1.26
N LEU A 144 -7.25 3.52 -2.34
CA LEU A 144 -7.09 2.82 -3.62
C LEU A 144 -5.86 3.27 -4.39
N ARG A 145 -5.22 4.37 -4.03
CA ARG A 145 -3.95 4.76 -4.65
C ARG A 145 -2.77 3.99 -4.08
N THR A 146 -2.95 3.33 -2.93
CA THR A 146 -1.87 2.60 -2.28
C THR A 146 -1.66 1.24 -2.93
N SER A 147 -0.41 0.90 -3.22
CA SER A 147 -0.05 -0.38 -3.84
C SER A 147 -0.13 -1.55 -2.86
N PHE A 148 -0.08 -1.26 -1.55
CA PHE A 148 0.06 -2.24 -0.49
C PHE A 148 -0.76 -1.88 0.73
N VAL A 149 -1.14 -2.91 1.47
CA VAL A 149 -1.99 -2.78 2.64
C VAL A 149 -1.56 -3.80 3.68
N VAL A 150 -1.48 -3.38 4.94
CA VAL A 150 -1.17 -4.24 6.09
C VAL A 150 -2.47 -4.71 6.71
N TYR A 151 -2.52 -5.94 7.21
CA TYR A 151 -3.70 -6.48 7.88
C TYR A 151 -3.36 -7.11 9.22
N GLY A 152 -4.28 -7.03 10.18
CA GLY A 152 -4.07 -7.56 11.53
C GLY A 152 -4.35 -9.06 11.63
N SER A 153 -5.47 -9.53 11.06
CA SER A 153 -5.84 -10.95 11.11
C SER A 153 -6.51 -11.42 9.83
N SER A 154 -6.38 -12.72 9.55
CA SER A 154 -7.02 -13.40 8.43
C SER A 154 -7.94 -14.51 8.96
N HIS A 155 -9.11 -14.68 8.31
CA HIS A 155 -10.13 -15.66 8.70
C HIS A 155 -10.64 -16.37 7.45
N HIS A 156 -10.61 -17.69 7.48
CA HIS A 156 -11.13 -18.53 6.40
C HIS A 156 -12.55 -18.98 6.75
N THR A 157 -13.52 -18.65 5.90
CA THR A 157 -14.90 -19.18 6.01
C THR A 157 -15.25 -19.91 4.71
N SER A 158 -15.99 -19.26 3.81
CA SER A 158 -16.16 -19.70 2.41
C SER A 158 -15.08 -19.15 1.49
N LYS A 159 -14.52 -17.99 1.84
CA LYS A 159 -13.41 -17.31 1.19
C LYS A 159 -12.43 -16.83 2.25
N LEU A 160 -11.21 -16.51 1.84
CA LEU A 160 -10.22 -15.94 2.75
C LEU A 160 -10.48 -14.44 2.92
N PHE A 161 -10.78 -14.04 4.15
CA PHE A 161 -11.05 -12.66 4.52
C PHE A 161 -9.93 -12.09 5.39
N ILE A 162 -9.59 -10.81 5.19
CA ILE A 162 -8.67 -10.05 6.03
C ILE A 162 -9.42 -8.99 6.84
N ARG A 163 -8.95 -8.74 8.06
CA ARG A 163 -9.47 -7.74 9.02
C ARG A 163 -8.39 -6.75 9.42
N ASP A 164 -8.82 -5.60 9.93
CA ASP A 164 -7.98 -4.53 10.49
C ASP A 164 -6.92 -4.05 9.49
N VAL A 165 -7.44 -3.48 8.41
CA VAL A 165 -6.71 -3.22 7.18
C VAL A 165 -6.21 -1.77 7.19
N THR A 166 -4.90 -1.57 7.08
CA THR A 166 -4.24 -0.26 7.10
C THR A 166 -3.45 -0.04 5.80
N PRO A 167 -3.73 1.01 5.01
CA PRO A 167 -2.96 1.31 3.80
C PRO A 167 -1.49 1.58 4.11
N THR A 168 -0.60 1.09 3.24
CA THR A 168 0.84 1.32 3.35
C THR A 168 1.46 1.65 2.00
N THR A 169 2.68 2.20 2.05
CA THR A 169 3.42 2.58 0.85
C THR A 169 4.40 1.49 0.43
N THR A 170 4.80 1.51 -0.83
CA THR A 170 5.87 0.65 -1.35
C THR A 170 7.18 0.86 -0.61
N LEU A 171 7.52 2.11 -0.26
CA LEU A 171 8.74 2.42 0.48
C LEU A 171 8.70 1.90 1.92
N SER A 172 7.57 2.06 2.62
CA SER A 172 7.38 1.49 3.97
C SER A 172 7.56 -0.03 3.97
N THR A 173 6.95 -0.69 2.99
CA THR A 173 7.06 -2.14 2.77
C THR A 173 8.49 -2.56 2.44
N LEU A 174 9.17 -1.80 1.58
CA LEU A 174 10.57 -2.06 1.22
C LEU A 174 11.56 -1.68 2.32
N LEU A 175 11.22 -0.86 3.29
CA LEU A 175 12.12 -0.53 4.40
C LEU A 175 11.99 -1.54 5.54
N PHE A 176 10.75 -1.88 5.92
CA PHE A 176 10.48 -2.74 7.08
C PHE A 176 10.06 -4.17 6.73
N GLY A 177 10.04 -4.52 5.44
CA GLY A 177 9.71 -5.87 5.00
C GLY A 177 10.89 -6.86 5.11
N GLY A 178 10.68 -8.06 4.57
CA GLY A 178 11.61 -9.18 4.63
C GLY A 178 12.73 -9.09 3.59
N ASN A 179 13.34 -10.23 3.29
CA ASN A 179 14.53 -10.32 2.43
C ASN A 179 14.26 -9.75 1.03
N ILE A 180 15.16 -8.89 0.55
CA ILE A 180 15.10 -8.34 -0.81
C ILE A 180 16.02 -9.18 -1.70
N SER A 181 15.41 -9.89 -2.65
CA SER A 181 16.07 -10.63 -3.72
C SER A 181 15.95 -9.87 -5.04
N TYR A 182 16.93 -10.04 -5.92
CA TYR A 182 16.94 -9.40 -7.24
C TYR A 182 16.69 -10.47 -8.29
N ASP A 183 15.66 -10.31 -9.12
CA ASP A 183 15.47 -11.22 -10.24
C ASP A 183 16.45 -10.86 -11.36
N MET A 184 17.59 -11.56 -11.34
CA MET A 184 18.60 -11.42 -12.37
C MET A 184 18.44 -12.45 -13.49
N SER A 185 17.53 -13.40 -13.34
CA SER A 185 17.47 -14.60 -14.18
C SER A 185 16.77 -14.35 -15.51
N SER A 186 15.70 -13.55 -15.49
CA SER A 186 14.87 -13.29 -16.66
C SER A 186 15.56 -12.43 -17.73
N HIS A 187 16.49 -11.55 -17.33
CA HIS A 187 17.04 -10.51 -18.21
C HIS A 187 18.26 -10.94 -19.05
N VAL A 188 19.05 -11.92 -18.57
CA VAL A 188 20.25 -12.38 -19.29
C VAL A 188 19.89 -12.94 -20.68
N ASN A 189 18.71 -13.53 -20.82
CA ASN A 189 18.31 -14.25 -22.04
C ASN A 189 17.35 -13.47 -22.96
N THR A 190 16.73 -12.37 -22.51
CA THR A 190 15.71 -11.64 -23.31
C THR A 190 16.04 -10.19 -23.63
N GLY A 191 17.15 -9.63 -23.13
CA GLY A 191 17.56 -8.24 -23.41
C GLY A 191 16.58 -7.18 -22.90
N LYS A 192 15.58 -7.58 -22.09
CA LYS A 192 14.60 -6.69 -21.46
C LYS A 192 15.14 -6.13 -20.15
N THR A 193 14.68 -4.95 -19.75
CA THR A 193 15.05 -4.33 -18.48
C THR A 193 14.62 -5.21 -17.29
N SER A 194 15.41 -5.22 -16.22
CA SER A 194 15.25 -6.12 -15.06
C SER A 194 13.80 -6.12 -14.52
N PRO A 195 13.22 -7.28 -14.16
CA PRO A 195 11.80 -7.41 -13.75
C PRO A 195 11.42 -6.60 -12.50
N GLY A 196 12.40 -6.26 -11.66
CA GLY A 196 12.21 -5.51 -10.43
C GLY A 196 12.90 -6.18 -9.25
N LEU A 197 12.44 -5.83 -8.05
CA LEU A 197 12.85 -6.45 -6.78
C LEU A 197 11.84 -7.54 -6.42
N ILE A 198 12.28 -8.64 -5.80
CA ILE A 198 11.39 -9.63 -5.20
C ILE A 198 11.53 -9.53 -3.69
N LEU A 199 10.45 -9.18 -3.01
CA LEU A 199 10.38 -9.15 -1.56
C LEU A 199 9.92 -10.52 -1.04
N ASP A 200 10.70 -11.09 -0.11
CA ASP A 200 10.42 -12.35 0.58
C ASP A 200 10.16 -13.54 -0.35
N GLY A 201 10.78 -13.53 -1.53
CA GLY A 201 10.70 -14.63 -2.50
C GLY A 201 9.37 -14.76 -3.28
N TRP A 202 8.30 -14.07 -2.87
CA TRP A 202 6.97 -14.22 -3.49
C TRP A 202 6.42 -12.93 -4.10
N MET A 203 6.82 -11.76 -3.60
CA MET A 203 6.21 -10.48 -3.98
C MET A 203 7.11 -9.69 -4.94
N PRO A 204 6.81 -9.64 -6.25
CA PRO A 204 7.52 -8.78 -7.17
C PRO A 204 7.11 -7.31 -7.00
N ILE A 205 8.10 -6.43 -6.92
CA ILE A 205 7.97 -4.97 -6.80
C ILE A 205 8.71 -4.32 -7.97
N ARG A 206 7.98 -3.55 -8.78
CA ARG A 206 8.54 -2.85 -9.93
C ARG A 206 9.37 -1.65 -9.47
N THR A 207 10.67 -1.84 -9.34
CA THR A 207 11.61 -0.79 -8.93
C THR A 207 12.99 -1.08 -9.53
N TRP A 208 13.75 -0.03 -9.81
CA TRP A 208 15.11 -0.16 -10.32
C TRP A 208 16.02 -0.81 -9.27
N CYS A 209 16.85 -1.78 -9.68
CA CYS A 209 17.74 -2.49 -8.75
C CYS A 209 18.65 -1.54 -7.94
N LYS A 210 19.08 -0.42 -8.53
CA LYS A 210 19.85 0.64 -7.83
C LYS A 210 19.12 1.16 -6.59
N ASN A 211 17.82 1.43 -6.70
CA ASN A 211 17.00 1.87 -5.56
C ASN A 211 16.89 0.74 -4.52
N GLY A 212 16.77 -0.51 -4.96
CA GLY A 212 16.77 -1.67 -4.05
C GLY A 212 18.07 -1.82 -3.26
N VAL A 213 19.23 -1.62 -3.90
CA VAL A 213 20.54 -1.63 -3.21
C VAL A 213 20.63 -0.47 -2.20
N LEU A 214 20.17 0.73 -2.58
CA LEU A 214 20.15 1.88 -1.67
C LEU A 214 19.26 1.62 -0.44
N ILE A 215 18.07 1.07 -0.64
CA ILE A 215 17.15 0.70 0.44
C ILE A 215 17.78 -0.39 1.32
N LYS A 216 18.41 -1.40 0.73
CA LYS A 216 19.12 -2.44 1.49
C LYS A 216 20.23 -1.84 2.37
N ARG A 217 20.99 -0.87 1.86
CA ARG A 217 21.99 -0.15 2.65
C ARG A 217 21.35 0.70 3.76
N LEU A 218 20.24 1.37 3.47
CA LEU A 218 19.49 2.14 4.47
C LEU A 218 18.97 1.24 5.61
N ARG A 219 18.45 0.04 5.30
CA ARG A 219 18.06 -0.95 6.32
C ARG A 219 19.22 -1.29 7.25
N MET A 220 20.40 -1.59 6.69
CA MET A 220 21.58 -1.87 7.52
C MET A 220 21.93 -0.73 8.47
N LEU A 221 21.83 0.53 8.03
CA LEU A 221 22.10 1.70 8.87
C LEU A 221 21.04 1.87 9.97
N VAL A 222 19.78 1.58 9.66
CA VAL A 222 18.69 1.59 10.65
C VAL A 222 18.89 0.50 11.69
N ASP A 223 19.22 -0.73 11.27
CA ASP A 223 19.48 -1.85 12.17
C ASP A 223 20.66 -1.55 13.11
N GLN A 224 21.75 -1.00 12.57
CA GLN A 224 22.90 -0.55 13.36
C GLN A 224 22.51 0.55 14.37
N THR A 225 21.64 1.48 13.96
CA THR A 225 21.16 2.54 14.84
C THR A 225 20.29 1.97 15.97
N ILE A 226 19.43 1.01 15.67
CA ILE A 226 18.60 0.32 16.67
C ILE A 226 19.49 -0.44 17.65
N GLU A 227 20.48 -1.18 17.16
CA GLU A 227 21.43 -1.93 18.00
C GLU A 227 22.21 -1.00 18.94
N GLN A 228 22.72 0.13 18.43
CA GLN A 228 23.39 1.15 19.24
C GLN A 228 22.48 1.75 20.32
N LYS A 229 21.21 2.03 19.98
CA LYS A 229 20.22 2.57 20.94
C LYS A 229 19.80 1.54 21.99
N LEU A 230 19.72 0.26 21.63
CA LEU A 230 19.42 -0.83 22.56
C LEU A 230 20.60 -1.13 23.50
N ALA A 231 21.84 -1.05 23.00
CA ALA A 231 23.04 -1.22 23.82
C ALA A 231 23.19 -0.11 24.88
N ASN A 232 22.74 1.12 24.57
CA ASN A 232 22.84 2.29 25.45
C ASN A 232 21.48 2.97 25.67
N PRO A 233 20.58 2.40 26.49
CA PRO A 233 19.20 2.90 26.64
C PRO A 233 19.10 4.31 27.25
N GLY A 234 20.18 4.82 27.87
CA GLY A 234 20.18 6.13 28.56
C GLY A 234 20.45 7.36 27.67
N HIS A 235 20.82 7.20 26.39
CA HIS A 235 21.20 8.34 25.55
C HIS A 235 20.01 9.14 25.01
N SER A 236 18.81 8.55 24.88
CA SER A 236 17.64 9.29 24.35
C SER A 236 17.10 10.38 25.29
N ALA A 237 17.45 10.35 26.58
CA ALA A 237 16.96 11.31 27.58
C ALA A 237 17.91 12.51 27.77
N LYS A 238 19.14 12.46 27.24
CA LYS A 238 20.10 13.56 27.32
C LYS A 238 20.04 14.36 26.03
N GLN A 239 19.32 15.49 26.11
CA GLN A 239 19.45 16.72 25.34
C GLN A 239 20.45 16.69 24.15
N LEU A 240 19.89 16.59 22.93
CA LEU A 240 20.16 17.24 21.63
C LEU A 240 21.46 18.05 21.34
N ASP A 241 22.54 17.91 22.09
CA ASP A 241 23.72 18.80 21.95
C ASP A 241 24.90 18.16 21.20
N ALA A 242 24.75 16.96 20.65
CA ALA A 242 25.70 16.37 19.73
C ALA A 242 24.97 15.79 18.51
N SER A 243 25.48 16.08 17.31
CA SER A 243 25.07 15.47 16.05
C SER A 243 25.39 13.98 16.05
N ASP A 244 24.62 13.21 16.79
CA ASP A 244 24.73 11.76 16.81
C ASP A 244 24.32 11.27 15.42
N SER A 245 25.25 10.57 14.75
CA SER A 245 25.03 10.01 13.40
C SER A 245 23.73 9.18 13.30
N SER A 246 23.29 8.60 14.41
CA SER A 246 22.02 7.89 14.57
C SER A 246 20.79 8.76 14.31
N ASP A 247 20.79 10.00 14.78
CA ASP A 247 19.65 10.91 14.63
C ASP A 247 19.55 11.47 13.21
N ASP A 248 20.70 11.66 12.54
CA ASP A 248 20.75 11.98 11.11
C ASP A 248 20.15 10.86 10.24
N ILE A 249 20.44 9.59 10.55
CA ILE A 249 19.87 8.43 9.84
C ILE A 249 18.34 8.41 10.01
N ILE A 250 17.84 8.64 11.22
CA ILE A 250 16.39 8.70 11.49
C ILE A 250 15.75 9.87 10.73
N ALA A 251 16.41 11.02 10.65
CA ALA A 251 15.94 12.17 9.88
C ALA A 251 15.87 11.85 8.37
N VAL A 252 16.87 11.14 7.83
CA VAL A 252 16.87 10.68 6.43
C VAL A 252 15.72 9.71 6.18
N VAL A 253 15.47 8.74 7.07
CA VAL A 253 14.34 7.81 6.94
C VAL A 253 13.01 8.56 6.94
N ASN A 254 12.82 9.51 7.84
CA ASN A 254 11.61 10.32 7.91
C ASN A 254 11.38 11.08 6.59
N LYS A 255 12.44 11.69 6.05
CA LYS A 255 12.39 12.38 4.76
C LYS A 255 12.05 11.43 3.61
N VAL A 256 12.63 10.23 3.58
CA VAL A 256 12.36 9.21 2.55
C VAL A 256 10.90 8.74 2.59
N LEU A 257 10.33 8.54 3.79
CA LEU A 257 8.93 8.11 3.92
C LEU A 257 7.95 9.22 3.51
N GLN A 258 8.27 10.49 3.77
CA GLN A 258 7.45 11.62 3.34
C GLN A 258 7.42 11.82 1.82
N LEU A 259 8.47 11.40 1.10
CA LEU A 259 8.48 11.46 -0.37
C LEU A 259 7.37 10.60 -0.99
N SER A 260 6.87 9.59 -0.28
CA SER A 260 5.81 8.72 -0.80
C SER A 260 4.40 9.35 -0.79
N ASN A 261 4.21 10.50 -0.15
CA ASN A 261 2.92 11.18 -0.05
C ASN A 261 2.70 12.28 -1.10
N LYS A 262 3.71 12.57 -1.92
CA LYS A 262 3.61 13.49 -3.05
C LYS A 262 3.29 12.74 -4.32
#